data_AF-P60592-F1
#
_entry.id   AF-P60592-F1
#
_cell.length_a   1.000
_cell.length_b   1.000
_cell.length_c   1.000
_cell.angle_alpha   90.00
_cell.angle_beta   90.00
_cell.angle_gamma   90.00
#
_symmetry.space_group_name_H-M   'P 1'
#
loop_
_entity.id
_entity.type
_entity.pdbx_description
1 polymer ?
#
loop_
_entity_poly.entity_id
_entity_poly.type
_entity_poly.pdbx_seq_one_letter_code
_entity_poly.pdbx_strand_id
1 'polypeptide(L)'
;MKSLHTICLLFIFVARGNSRSCDFCHNIGKDCDGYEQECSSPEDVCGKVFLEISSASLSVRTVHKNCFSSSICKLGQIDVNIGHHSYIRGRVNCCEKEPCEDQPFPGLPLSRPNGYYCPGALGLFTEDSTEYEAICHGTETKCINIVGHRYENFPGDITYNLKGCVSSCPLLSLSNATREENRNYLQKVECKDAIRLASL
;
A
#
# COMPACT_ATOMS: atom_id res chain seq x y z
N MET A 1 -27.05 13.58 -47.83
CA MET A 1 -26.25 14.40 -46.89
C MET A 1 -26.61 14.23 -45.41
N LYS A 2 -27.54 13.33 -45.01
CA LYS A 2 -27.96 13.18 -43.59
C LYS A 2 -27.02 12.35 -42.71
N SER A 3 -26.03 11.65 -43.28
CA SER A 3 -25.16 10.74 -42.52
C SER A 3 -24.01 11.45 -41.78
N LEU A 4 -23.56 12.60 -42.28
CA LEU A 4 -22.35 13.26 -41.74
C LEU A 4 -22.61 13.93 -40.37
N HIS A 5 -23.83 14.43 -40.13
CA HIS A 5 -24.18 15.10 -38.87
C HIS A 5 -24.24 14.14 -37.68
N THR A 6 -24.67 12.90 -37.89
CA THR A 6 -24.78 11.89 -36.83
C THR A 6 -23.41 11.46 -36.32
N ILE A 7 -22.41 11.40 -37.21
CA ILE A 7 -21.03 11.02 -36.86
C ILE A 7 -20.38 12.11 -36.00
N CYS A 8 -20.53 13.40 -36.35
CA CYS A 8 -19.95 14.50 -35.56
C CYS A 8 -20.48 14.56 -34.12
N LEU A 9 -21.77 14.27 -33.89
CA LEU A 9 -22.32 14.28 -32.53
C LEU A 9 -21.75 13.15 -31.67
N LEU A 10 -21.53 11.96 -32.23
CA LEU A 10 -20.94 10.84 -31.48
C LEU A 10 -19.52 11.16 -31.00
N PHE A 11 -18.69 11.86 -31.79
CA PHE A 11 -17.34 12.23 -31.36
C PHE A 11 -17.30 13.29 -30.24
N ILE A 12 -18.29 14.17 -30.15
CA ILE A 12 -18.37 15.15 -29.04
C ILE A 12 -18.62 14.42 -27.70
N PHE A 13 -19.32 13.28 -27.71
CA PHE A 13 -19.56 12.49 -26.50
C PHE A 13 -18.41 11.55 -26.12
N VAL A 14 -17.46 11.26 -27.03
CA VAL A 14 -16.43 10.22 -26.79
C VAL A 14 -15.13 10.75 -26.19
N ALA A 15 -14.96 12.07 -25.99
CA ALA A 15 -13.69 12.62 -25.50
C ALA A 15 -13.76 13.53 -24.27
N ARG A 16 -14.87 13.54 -23.50
CA ARG A 16 -14.73 13.73 -22.05
C ARG A 16 -14.27 12.40 -21.48
N GLY A 17 -13.01 12.04 -21.74
CA GLY A 17 -12.33 11.07 -20.90
C GLY A 17 -12.57 11.54 -19.48
N ASN A 18 -13.16 10.67 -18.65
CA ASN A 18 -13.52 11.01 -17.28
C ASN A 18 -12.21 11.31 -16.52
N SER A 19 -11.67 12.53 -16.60
CA SER A 19 -10.69 12.98 -15.63
C SER A 19 -11.44 12.97 -14.30
N ARG A 20 -11.00 12.08 -13.43
CA ARG A 20 -11.58 11.93 -12.11
C ARG A 20 -10.76 12.78 -11.16
N SER A 21 -11.42 13.64 -10.39
CA SER A 21 -10.77 14.38 -9.30
C SER A 21 -10.92 13.59 -8.01
N CYS A 22 -9.86 13.50 -7.22
CA CYS A 22 -9.84 12.83 -5.92
C CYS A 22 -9.21 13.74 -4.87
N ASP A 23 -9.54 13.51 -3.60
CA ASP A 23 -8.87 14.14 -2.46
C ASP A 23 -7.44 13.62 -2.29
N PHE A 24 -6.49 14.53 -2.15
CA PHE A 24 -5.09 14.26 -1.83
C PHE A 24 -4.78 14.74 -0.43
N CYS A 25 -4.43 13.82 0.46
CA CYS A 25 -3.90 14.18 1.77
C CYS A 25 -3.11 13.05 2.42
N HIS A 26 -2.21 13.42 3.33
CA HIS A 26 -1.46 12.50 4.16
C HIS A 26 -1.39 13.05 5.59
N ASN A 27 -1.67 12.22 6.59
CA ASN A 27 -1.53 12.62 7.99
C ASN A 27 -1.26 11.43 8.91
N ILE A 28 -0.69 11.72 10.08
CA ILE A 28 -0.67 10.82 11.23
C ILE A 28 -2.04 10.89 11.91
N GLY A 29 -2.63 9.74 12.21
CA GLY A 29 -3.92 9.62 12.86
C GLY A 29 -4.93 8.84 12.04
N LYS A 30 -6.20 9.23 12.14
CA LYS A 30 -7.33 8.55 11.51
C LYS A 30 -7.93 9.33 10.34
N ASP A 31 -7.57 10.59 10.19
CA ASP A 31 -8.11 11.42 9.11
C ASP A 31 -7.14 12.51 8.66
N CYS A 32 -7.40 13.02 7.47
CA CYS A 32 -6.64 14.10 6.86
C CYS A 32 -7.54 15.01 6.03
N ASP A 33 -7.26 16.30 6.13
CA ASP A 33 -7.81 17.33 5.27
C ASP A 33 -6.89 17.49 4.06
N GLY A 34 -7.49 17.56 2.88
CA GLY A 34 -6.78 17.52 1.61
C GLY A 34 -7.22 18.58 0.64
N TYR A 35 -6.73 18.44 -0.58
CA TYR A 35 -7.15 19.21 -1.74
C TYR A 35 -7.49 18.25 -2.88
N GLU A 36 -8.42 18.65 -3.73
CA GLU A 36 -8.79 17.89 -4.91
C GLU A 36 -7.75 18.05 -6.02
N GLN A 37 -7.40 16.96 -6.70
CA GLN A 37 -6.54 16.98 -7.89
C GLN A 37 -7.03 15.93 -8.91
N GLU A 38 -6.89 16.26 -10.20
CA GLU A 38 -7.21 15.34 -11.28
C GLU A 38 -6.23 14.16 -11.31
N CYS A 39 -6.81 12.97 -11.42
CA CYS A 39 -6.11 11.71 -11.60
C CYS A 39 -5.61 11.52 -13.03
N SER A 40 -4.39 11.02 -13.14
CA SER A 40 -3.76 10.59 -14.39
C SER A 40 -3.74 9.07 -14.50
N SER A 41 -3.95 8.53 -15.70
CA SER A 41 -3.72 7.11 -15.94
C SER A 41 -2.26 6.72 -15.62
N PRO A 42 -2.00 5.58 -14.95
CA PRO A 42 -2.92 4.48 -14.64
C PRO A 42 -3.64 4.58 -13.28
N GLU A 43 -3.43 5.66 -12.53
CA GLU A 43 -4.02 5.88 -11.21
C GLU A 43 -5.33 6.66 -11.36
N ASP A 44 -6.39 5.99 -11.78
CA ASP A 44 -7.67 6.61 -12.17
C ASP A 44 -8.81 6.39 -11.15
N VAL A 45 -8.51 5.83 -9.98
CA VAL A 45 -9.50 5.52 -8.94
C VAL A 45 -9.17 6.23 -7.63
N CYS A 46 -10.12 6.97 -7.06
CA CYS A 46 -9.94 7.54 -5.72
C CYS A 46 -9.88 6.44 -4.66
N GLY A 47 -9.03 6.62 -3.66
CA GLY A 47 -9.04 5.74 -2.51
C GLY A 47 -8.45 6.37 -1.26
N LYS A 48 -8.58 5.60 -0.18
CA LYS A 48 -8.04 5.88 1.14
C LYS A 48 -7.24 4.68 1.61
N VAL A 49 -6.00 4.92 2.00
CA VAL A 49 -5.12 3.93 2.61
C VAL A 49 -4.97 4.27 4.08
N PHE A 50 -5.25 3.29 4.94
CA PHE A 50 -4.89 3.35 6.34
C PHE A 50 -3.71 2.43 6.58
N LEU A 51 -2.68 2.90 7.27
CA LEU A 51 -1.57 2.07 7.70
C LEU A 51 -1.34 2.23 9.20
N GLU A 52 -0.95 1.16 9.85
CA GLU A 52 -0.43 1.11 11.21
C GLU A 52 0.94 0.47 11.13
N ILE A 53 1.96 1.23 11.52
CA ILE A 53 3.32 0.76 11.65
C ILE A 53 3.60 0.67 13.14
N SER A 54 3.81 -0.55 13.61
CA SER A 54 4.13 -0.80 15.01
C SER A 54 5.53 -1.36 15.11
N SER A 55 6.34 -0.74 15.95
CA SER A 55 7.51 -1.34 16.58
C SER A 55 7.17 -1.66 18.04
N ALA A 56 7.95 -2.54 18.70
CA ALA A 56 7.65 -3.04 20.04
C ALA A 56 7.24 -1.99 21.09
N SER A 57 7.71 -0.74 20.98
CA SER A 57 7.42 0.36 21.91
C SER A 57 6.49 1.45 21.34
N LEU A 58 6.24 1.48 20.04
CA LEU A 58 5.54 2.58 19.38
C LEU A 58 4.65 2.05 18.24
N SER A 59 3.37 2.42 18.27
CA SER A 59 2.47 2.26 17.13
C SER A 59 2.09 3.62 16.57
N VAL A 60 2.24 3.80 15.26
CA VAL A 60 1.84 5.00 14.52
C VAL A 60 0.82 4.60 13.47
N ARG A 61 -0.30 5.30 13.45
CA ARG A 61 -1.30 5.18 12.39
C ARG A 61 -1.19 6.33 11.42
N THR A 62 -1.30 6.05 10.14
CA THR A 62 -1.32 7.05 9.08
C THR A 62 -2.52 6.82 8.17
N VAL A 63 -2.95 7.91 7.56
CA VAL A 63 -3.99 7.94 6.54
C VAL A 63 -3.43 8.62 5.31
N HIS A 64 -3.79 8.11 4.14
CA HIS A 64 -3.37 8.63 2.84
C HIS A 64 -4.54 8.56 1.87
N LYS A 65 -5.00 9.70 1.36
CA LYS A 65 -5.97 9.78 0.26
C LYS A 65 -5.22 10.15 -1.02
N ASN A 66 -5.49 9.43 -2.10
CA ASN A 66 -4.83 9.61 -3.39
C ASN A 66 -5.64 9.00 -4.54
N CYS A 67 -5.23 9.30 -5.76
CA CYS A 67 -5.48 8.49 -6.93
C CYS A 67 -4.67 7.19 -6.84
N PHE A 68 -5.33 6.06 -7.08
CA PHE A 68 -4.73 4.73 -7.09
C PHE A 68 -5.06 4.00 -8.38
N SER A 69 -4.18 3.10 -8.77
CA SER A 69 -4.45 2.16 -9.85
C SER A 69 -5.35 1.03 -9.35
N SER A 70 -6.13 0.46 -10.27
CA SER A 70 -6.99 -0.69 -9.95
C SER A 70 -6.25 -1.90 -9.36
N SER A 71 -4.95 -2.05 -9.61
CA SER A 71 -4.11 -3.10 -9.00
C SER A 71 -3.87 -2.85 -7.50
N ILE A 72 -3.61 -1.60 -7.10
CA ILE A 72 -3.48 -1.21 -5.69
C ILE A 72 -4.81 -1.47 -4.96
N CYS A 73 -5.93 -1.11 -5.59
CA CYS A 73 -7.26 -1.33 -5.03
C CYS A 73 -7.57 -2.81 -4.73
N LYS A 74 -6.99 -3.75 -5.50
CA LYS A 74 -7.18 -5.19 -5.30
C LYS A 74 -6.44 -5.76 -4.10
N LEU A 75 -5.51 -5.01 -3.49
CA LEU A 75 -4.82 -5.48 -2.29
C LEU A 75 -5.81 -5.71 -1.14
N GLY A 76 -6.80 -4.83 -0.99
CA GLY A 76 -7.72 -4.85 0.13
C GLY A 76 -6.97 -4.64 1.44
N GLN A 77 -6.43 -5.71 2.03
CA GLN A 77 -5.71 -5.68 3.32
C GLN A 77 -4.20 -5.85 3.13
N ILE A 78 -3.44 -5.07 3.90
CA ILE A 78 -1.99 -5.18 4.04
C ILE A 78 -1.71 -5.74 5.42
N ASP A 79 -0.93 -6.81 5.50
CA ASP A 79 -0.48 -7.40 6.77
C ASP A 79 0.92 -7.96 6.57
N VAL A 80 1.88 -7.37 7.28
CA VAL A 80 3.29 -7.76 7.28
C VAL A 80 3.71 -7.95 8.72
N ASN A 81 3.98 -9.20 9.08
CA ASN A 81 4.55 -9.55 10.37
C ASN A 81 6.08 -9.46 10.28
N ILE A 82 6.65 -8.47 10.95
CA ILE A 82 8.10 -8.20 10.91
C ILE A 82 8.80 -9.03 11.99
N GLY A 83 8.09 -9.49 13.02
CA GLY A 83 8.65 -10.17 14.20
C GLY A 83 8.95 -9.21 15.35
N HIS A 84 9.37 -9.74 16.50
CA HIS A 84 9.69 -8.95 17.71
C HIS A 84 8.58 -7.94 18.10
N HIS A 85 7.31 -8.35 18.01
CA HIS A 85 6.13 -7.49 18.24
C HIS A 85 6.01 -6.29 17.28
N SER A 86 6.72 -6.32 16.16
CA SER A 86 6.69 -5.30 15.11
C SER A 86 5.87 -5.81 13.91
N TYR A 87 5.06 -4.93 13.33
CA TYR A 87 4.20 -5.25 12.21
C TYR A 87 3.84 -4.00 11.40
N ILE A 88 3.47 -4.21 10.14
CA ILE A 88 2.76 -3.23 9.32
C ILE A 88 1.41 -3.80 8.95
N ARG A 89 0.35 -3.05 9.25
CA ARG A 89 -1.01 -3.42 8.88
C ARG A 89 -1.68 -2.27 8.18
N GLY A 90 -2.67 -2.58 7.38
CA GLY A 90 -3.45 -1.55 6.75
C GLY A 90 -4.54 -2.06 5.87
N ARG A 91 -5.23 -1.11 5.26
CA ARG A 91 -6.27 -1.37 4.28
C ARG A 91 -6.21 -0.32 3.19
N VAL A 92 -6.37 -0.77 1.96
CA VAL A 92 -6.66 0.04 0.79
C VAL A 92 -8.17 -0.02 0.57
N ASN A 93 -8.81 1.14 0.60
CA ASN A 93 -10.23 1.28 0.28
C ASN A 93 -10.37 2.21 -0.93
N CYS A 94 -10.61 1.64 -2.10
CA CYS A 94 -10.92 2.42 -3.30
C CYS A 94 -12.44 2.57 -3.45
N CYS A 95 -12.89 3.74 -3.86
CA CYS A 95 -14.29 4.05 -4.04
C CYS A 95 -14.60 4.54 -5.46
N GLU A 96 -15.82 4.33 -5.94
CA GLU A 96 -16.29 4.86 -7.24
C GLU A 96 -16.74 6.32 -7.17
N LYS A 97 -17.13 6.79 -5.97
CA LYS A 97 -17.56 8.16 -5.70
C LYS A 97 -17.00 8.61 -4.37
N GLU A 98 -16.67 9.88 -4.26
CA GLU A 98 -16.32 10.50 -2.99
C GLU A 98 -17.57 11.00 -2.24
N PRO A 99 -17.51 11.05 -0.89
CA PRO A 99 -16.41 10.56 -0.04
C PRO A 99 -16.37 9.01 0.02
N CYS A 100 -15.17 8.42 0.08
CA CYS A 100 -15.06 6.98 0.35
C CYS A 100 -15.59 6.69 1.76
N GLU A 101 -16.43 5.67 1.92
CA GLU A 101 -16.90 5.23 3.25
C GLU A 101 -15.72 4.81 4.15
N ASP A 102 -15.73 5.24 5.40
CA ASP A 102 -14.74 4.79 6.37
C ASP A 102 -14.93 3.31 6.69
N GLN A 103 -13.83 2.56 6.60
CA GLN A 103 -13.81 1.16 7.00
C GLN A 103 -13.00 0.98 8.30
N PRO A 104 -13.43 0.10 9.21
CA PRO A 104 -12.73 -0.12 10.47
C PRO A 104 -11.35 -0.70 10.22
N PHE A 105 -10.35 -0.22 10.96
CA PHE A 105 -8.98 -0.74 10.88
C PHE A 105 -8.97 -2.24 11.21
N PRO A 106 -8.24 -3.09 10.45
CA PRO A 106 -8.17 -4.51 10.75
C PRO A 106 -7.62 -4.75 12.17
N GLY A 107 -8.27 -5.61 12.95
CA GLY A 107 -7.76 -6.02 14.26
C GLY A 107 -6.46 -6.82 14.14
N LEU A 108 -5.74 -6.98 15.25
CA LEU A 108 -4.55 -7.85 15.30
C LEU A 108 -4.99 -9.31 15.03
N PRO A 109 -4.52 -10.01 13.98
CA PRO A 109 -4.69 -11.45 13.90
C PRO A 109 -4.01 -12.13 15.09
N LEU A 110 -4.84 -12.72 15.96
CA LEU A 110 -4.40 -13.65 16.99
C LEU A 110 -4.18 -15.01 16.32
N SER A 111 -2.98 -15.23 15.82
CA SER A 111 -2.59 -16.47 15.15
C SER A 111 -1.43 -17.12 15.89
N ARG A 112 -1.38 -18.45 15.93
CA ARG A 112 -0.24 -19.19 16.49
C ARG A 112 0.92 -19.22 15.47
N PRO A 113 2.18 -19.37 15.94
CA PRO A 113 3.30 -19.71 15.06
C PRO A 113 2.97 -20.93 14.19
N ASN A 114 3.30 -20.87 12.91
CA ASN A 114 2.94 -21.91 11.94
C ASN A 114 4.13 -22.81 11.52
N GLY A 115 5.29 -22.63 12.15
CA GLY A 115 6.50 -23.40 11.85
C GLY A 115 7.34 -22.85 10.69
N TYR A 116 6.99 -21.68 10.15
CA TYR A 116 7.80 -20.96 9.18
C TYR A 116 8.45 -19.72 9.79
N TYR A 117 9.53 -19.25 9.18
CA TYR A 117 10.18 -18.01 9.51
C TYR A 117 10.71 -17.28 8.27
N CYS A 118 10.89 -15.97 8.43
CA CYS A 118 11.47 -15.07 7.45
C CYS A 118 12.53 -14.18 8.10
N PRO A 119 13.46 -13.61 7.31
CA PRO A 119 14.18 -12.42 7.77
C PRO A 119 13.17 -11.31 8.07
N GLY A 120 13.27 -10.72 9.26
CA GLY A 120 12.51 -9.58 9.73
C GLY A 120 13.42 -8.36 9.83
N ALA A 121 12.94 -7.22 9.34
CA ALA A 121 13.67 -5.96 9.40
C ALA A 121 12.70 -4.77 9.28
N LEU A 122 12.92 -3.72 10.07
CA LEU A 122 12.18 -2.46 9.98
C LEU A 122 13.15 -1.29 10.11
N GLY A 123 13.54 -0.71 8.98
CA GLY A 123 14.21 0.57 8.88
C GLY A 123 13.21 1.65 8.46
N LEU A 124 13.11 2.72 9.24
CA LEU A 124 12.40 3.95 8.87
C LEU A 124 13.41 5.08 8.89
N PHE A 125 13.46 5.88 7.82
CA PHE A 125 14.51 6.87 7.51
C PHE A 125 15.90 6.29 7.29
N THR A 126 16.01 4.98 7.07
CA THR A 126 17.29 4.28 6.84
C THR A 126 17.09 3.05 5.97
N GLU A 127 18.04 2.77 5.08
CA GLU A 127 18.14 1.46 4.41
C GLU A 127 18.76 0.43 5.34
N ASP A 128 19.64 0.85 6.24
CA ASP A 128 20.29 -0.03 7.20
C ASP A 128 19.32 -0.40 8.30
N SER A 129 19.06 -1.69 8.45
CA SER A 129 18.28 -2.22 9.56
C SER A 129 18.84 -3.56 10.00
N THR A 130 18.85 -3.81 11.31
CA THR A 130 19.27 -5.10 11.85
C THR A 130 18.26 -6.16 11.47
N GLU A 131 18.72 -7.22 10.80
CA GLU A 131 17.90 -8.37 10.47
C GLU A 131 17.79 -9.32 11.67
N TYR A 132 16.59 -9.86 11.87
CA TYR A 132 16.29 -10.86 12.89
C TYR A 132 15.36 -11.93 12.33
N GLU A 133 15.07 -12.98 13.09
CA GLU A 133 14.12 -14.01 12.69
C GLU A 133 12.69 -13.57 13.02
N ALA A 134 11.88 -13.38 11.98
CA ALA A 134 10.44 -13.21 12.07
C ALA A 134 9.79 -14.59 12.05
N ILE A 135 9.27 -15.05 13.20
CA ILE A 135 8.42 -16.24 13.24
C ILE A 135 7.11 -15.92 12.53
N CYS A 136 6.72 -16.74 11.54
CA CYS A 136 5.48 -16.56 10.80
C CYS A 136 4.29 -17.18 11.55
N HIS A 137 3.12 -16.58 11.38
CA HIS A 137 1.90 -16.94 12.08
C HIS A 137 0.75 -17.29 11.12
N GLY A 138 -0.12 -18.22 11.55
CA GLY A 138 -1.34 -18.55 10.80
C GLY A 138 -1.05 -18.95 9.34
N THR A 139 -1.55 -18.17 8.38
CA THR A 139 -1.43 -18.42 6.94
C THR A 139 -0.19 -17.81 6.29
N GLU A 140 0.68 -17.15 7.07
CA GLU A 140 1.89 -16.52 6.57
C GLU A 140 2.91 -17.55 6.06
N THR A 141 3.11 -17.61 4.75
CA THR A 141 3.96 -18.64 4.10
C THR A 141 4.94 -18.04 3.10
N LYS A 142 5.01 -16.71 3.03
CA LYS A 142 5.90 -15.97 2.13
C LYS A 142 6.70 -14.95 2.92
N CYS A 143 7.94 -14.70 2.49
CA CYS A 143 8.76 -13.61 2.97
C CYS A 143 8.75 -12.47 1.98
N ILE A 144 8.55 -11.25 2.46
CA ILE A 144 8.70 -10.03 1.67
C ILE A 144 9.98 -9.28 2.04
N ASN A 145 10.54 -8.58 1.07
CA ASN A 145 11.66 -7.66 1.23
C ASN A 145 11.42 -6.43 0.35
N ILE A 146 11.15 -5.29 0.98
CA ILE A 146 10.86 -4.02 0.32
C ILE A 146 11.91 -3.00 0.74
N VAL A 147 12.52 -2.33 -0.23
CA VAL A 147 13.32 -1.13 0.00
C VAL A 147 12.77 -0.03 -0.89
N GLY A 148 12.59 1.16 -0.33
CA GLY A 148 12.07 2.28 -1.09
C GLY A 148 12.27 3.63 -0.41
N HIS A 149 11.90 4.66 -1.16
CA HIS A 149 11.93 6.05 -0.73
C HIS A 149 10.56 6.67 -0.99
N ARG A 150 10.07 7.44 -0.04
CA ARG A 150 8.89 8.28 -0.20
C ARG A 150 9.30 9.73 -0.05
N TYR A 151 9.16 10.51 -1.10
CA TYR A 151 9.41 11.94 -1.10
C TYR A 151 8.24 12.66 -0.44
N GLU A 152 8.51 13.33 0.68
CA GLU A 152 7.51 14.05 1.48
C GLU A 152 8.04 15.42 1.87
N ASN A 153 7.17 16.44 1.90
CA ASN A 153 7.55 17.78 2.33
C ASN A 153 7.84 17.83 3.85
N PHE A 154 7.09 17.08 4.64
CA PHE A 154 7.26 16.97 6.10
C PHE A 154 6.75 15.59 6.58
N PRO A 155 7.50 14.83 7.41
CA PRO A 155 8.73 15.20 8.13
C PRO A 155 10.02 15.18 7.28
N GLY A 156 9.89 14.99 5.96
CA GLY A 156 10.98 14.86 5.00
C GLY A 156 10.94 13.51 4.31
N ASP A 157 11.86 13.28 3.37
CA ASP A 157 11.93 12.03 2.62
C ASP A 157 12.07 10.82 3.56
N ILE A 158 11.21 9.82 3.36
CA ILE A 158 11.17 8.60 4.15
C ILE A 158 11.82 7.49 3.33
N THR A 159 13.05 7.13 3.68
CA THR A 159 13.63 5.86 3.24
C THR A 159 13.11 4.74 4.13
N TYR A 160 12.75 3.59 3.57
CA TYR A 160 12.31 2.45 4.34
C TYR A 160 12.90 1.14 3.84
N ASN A 161 13.23 0.26 4.79
CA ASN A 161 13.61 -1.14 4.56
C ASN A 161 12.70 -2.03 5.41
N LEU A 162 11.93 -2.87 4.75
CA LEU A 162 10.93 -3.73 5.36
C LEU A 162 11.16 -5.17 4.95
N LYS A 163 11.32 -6.06 5.93
CA LYS A 163 11.26 -7.51 5.73
C LYS A 163 10.31 -8.16 6.72
N GLY A 164 9.64 -9.22 6.29
CA GLY A 164 8.75 -9.96 7.18
C GLY A 164 7.94 -11.05 6.49
N CYS A 165 7.12 -11.70 7.29
CA CYS A 165 6.17 -12.73 6.89
C CYS A 165 4.88 -12.10 6.32
N VAL A 166 4.38 -12.67 5.22
CA VAL A 166 3.10 -12.31 4.58
C VAL A 166 2.36 -13.57 4.13
N SER A 167 1.04 -13.50 4.00
CA SER A 167 0.22 -14.65 3.55
C SER A 167 0.33 -14.92 2.05
N SER A 168 0.61 -13.91 1.24
CA SER A 168 0.77 -14.01 -0.21
C SER A 168 1.66 -12.88 -0.72
N CYS A 169 2.01 -12.89 -2.02
CA CYS A 169 2.90 -11.90 -2.63
C CYS A 169 2.19 -10.84 -3.50
N PRO A 170 1.08 -10.21 -3.08
CA PRO A 170 0.36 -9.29 -3.96
C PRO A 170 1.13 -7.98 -4.15
N LEU A 171 2.02 -7.64 -3.20
CA LEU A 171 2.84 -6.43 -3.21
C LEU A 171 3.84 -6.36 -4.36
N LEU A 172 4.24 -7.50 -4.96
CA LEU A 172 5.09 -7.51 -6.17
C LEU A 172 4.39 -6.88 -7.39
N SER A 173 3.07 -6.88 -7.43
CA SER A 173 2.33 -6.18 -8.50
C SER A 173 2.43 -4.65 -8.37
N LEU A 174 2.89 -4.12 -7.23
CA LEU A 174 2.97 -2.69 -6.94
C LEU A 174 4.22 -2.02 -7.48
N SER A 175 5.36 -2.71 -7.52
CA SER A 175 6.62 -2.12 -8.01
C SER A 175 6.49 -1.58 -9.44
N ASN A 176 5.57 -2.16 -10.21
CA ASN A 176 5.28 -1.76 -11.58
C ASN A 176 4.12 -0.75 -11.70
N ALA A 177 3.36 -0.52 -10.63
CA ALA A 177 2.07 0.17 -10.67
C ALA A 177 1.99 1.46 -9.83
N THR A 178 2.87 1.66 -8.85
CA THR A 178 2.96 2.93 -8.12
C THR A 178 3.78 3.91 -8.95
N ARG A 179 3.10 4.68 -9.79
CA ARG A 179 3.62 5.97 -10.27
C ARG A 179 2.81 7.06 -9.59
N GLU A 180 2.65 7.00 -8.26
CA GLU A 180 2.19 8.15 -7.49
C GLU A 180 3.16 9.25 -7.86
N GLU A 181 2.75 10.17 -8.75
CA GLU A 181 3.67 10.89 -9.62
C GLU A 181 4.85 11.46 -8.84
N ASN A 182 5.98 10.74 -8.88
CA ASN A 182 7.25 11.07 -8.26
C ASN A 182 7.29 11.14 -6.72
N ARG A 183 6.31 10.59 -5.98
CA ARG A 183 6.35 10.57 -4.50
C ARG A 183 6.84 9.25 -3.92
N ASN A 184 6.51 8.12 -4.52
CA ASN A 184 6.90 6.81 -3.98
C ASN A 184 7.79 6.07 -4.99
N TYR A 185 9.02 5.78 -4.60
CA TYR A 185 9.99 5.00 -5.37
C TYR A 185 10.28 3.68 -4.66
N LEU A 186 10.01 2.57 -5.34
CA LEU A 186 10.36 1.24 -4.87
C LEU A 186 11.68 0.82 -5.51
N GLN A 187 12.76 0.85 -4.73
CA GLN A 187 14.08 0.39 -5.16
C GLN A 187 14.13 -1.12 -5.28
N LYS A 188 13.44 -1.82 -4.37
CA LYS A 188 13.44 -3.27 -4.29
C LYS A 188 12.10 -3.78 -3.80
N VAL A 189 11.56 -4.78 -4.48
CA VAL A 189 10.45 -5.60 -3.97
C VAL A 189 10.74 -7.04 -4.35
N GLU A 190 10.95 -7.89 -3.34
CA GLU A 190 11.08 -9.33 -3.50
C GLU A 190 10.02 -10.01 -2.65
N CYS A 191 9.50 -11.13 -3.15
CA CYS A 191 8.69 -12.03 -2.36
C CYS A 191 9.07 -13.48 -2.69
N LYS A 192 9.33 -14.27 -1.66
CA LYS A 192 9.78 -15.67 -1.78
C LYS A 192 9.08 -16.56 -0.78
N ASP A 193 9.24 -17.87 -0.90
CA ASP A 193 8.74 -18.80 0.09
C ASP A 193 9.40 -18.60 1.46
N ALA A 194 8.61 -18.74 2.52
CA ALA A 194 9.11 -18.76 3.88
C ALA A 194 9.92 -20.02 4.16
N ILE A 195 10.88 -19.90 5.08
CA ILE A 195 11.77 -21.00 5.43
C ILE A 195 11.09 -21.82 6.52
N ARG A 196 11.04 -23.14 6.34
CA ARG A 196 10.49 -24.02 7.38
C ARG A 196 11.51 -24.14 8.52
N LEU A 197 11.06 -23.91 9.76
CA LEU A 197 11.87 -24.22 10.93
C LEU A 197 12.20 -25.71 10.89
N ALA A 198 13.48 -26.05 11.00
CA ALA A 198 13.87 -27.44 11.19
C ALA A 198 13.22 -27.93 12.49
N SER A 199 12.48 -29.03 12.42
CA SER A 199 12.03 -29.73 13.62
C SER A 199 13.26 -30.15 14.41
N LEU A 200 13.42 -29.63 15.63
CA LEU A 200 14.32 -30.21 16.63
C LEU A 200 13.91 -31.66 16.93
#